data_AF-A0A0G1TIS5-F1
#
_entry.id   AF-A0A0G1TIS5-F1
#
_cell.length_a   1.000
_cell.length_b   1.000
_cell.length_c   1.000
_cell.angle_alpha   90.00
_cell.angle_beta   90.00
_cell.angle_gamma   90.00
#
_symmetry.space_group_name_H-M   'P 1'
#
loop_
_entity.id
_entity.type
_entity.pdbx_description
1 polymer ?
#
loop_
_entity_poly.entity_id
_entity_poly.type
_entity_poly.pdbx_seq_one_letter_code
_entity_poly.pdbx_strand_id
1 'polypeptide(L)'
;MTPQSAILATLTYSDHFGFPLTFAELHSRLLGISLSPQALTRTLHSLLEQKLIGQIGDYYFLPHRSSLVSRRLRRTRLSLPLYARADKLSRLLSFIPGVLAIYLTGSLALGNTNGDSDIDFLIVTAPGRLWTTRLFLTLFTSFLGLRRTPHSRSNSGKLCLNLYLTPTSYLLPPVKQNLYTAYELIQALPLYDPYDTHSSLLAANSWIKQYLPNYSLPPLTSLTNHPSPTINLIESLAYHLQLAYMRGKITRELITPDSAFFHPRDPGRFILHKLSLLK
;
A
#
# COMPACT_ATOMS: atom_id res chain seq x y z
N MET A 1 -11.53 1.59 23.39
CA MET A 1 -10.18 2.17 23.31
C MET A 1 -10.29 3.64 23.69
N THR A 2 -9.48 4.12 24.63
CA THR A 2 -9.46 5.55 25.04
C THR A 2 -8.66 6.38 24.03
N PRO A 3 -8.84 7.73 23.97
CA PRO A 3 -8.04 8.61 23.12
C PRO A 3 -6.52 8.41 23.27
N GLN A 4 -6.04 8.31 24.50
CA GLN A 4 -4.62 8.07 24.79
C GLN A 4 -4.14 6.71 24.25
N SER A 5 -4.87 5.63 24.55
CA SER A 5 -4.51 4.29 24.08
C SER A 5 -4.53 4.17 22.54
N ALA A 6 -5.44 4.87 21.86
CA ALA A 6 -5.51 4.90 20.40
C ALA A 6 -4.29 5.60 19.78
N ILE A 7 -3.87 6.74 20.34
CA ILE A 7 -2.67 7.46 19.89
C ILE A 7 -1.41 6.59 20.11
N LEU A 8 -1.26 5.99 21.30
CA LEU A 8 -0.12 5.13 21.60
C LEU A 8 -0.08 3.88 20.71
N ALA A 9 -1.23 3.25 20.45
CA ALA A 9 -1.33 2.13 19.52
C ALA A 9 -0.95 2.53 18.09
N THR A 10 -1.42 3.68 17.63
CA THR A 10 -1.10 4.23 16.29
C THR A 10 0.40 4.51 16.16
N LEU A 11 1.01 5.15 17.16
CA LEU A 11 2.45 5.40 17.18
C LEU A 11 3.26 4.09 17.30
N THR A 12 2.78 3.10 18.06
CA THR A 12 3.42 1.78 18.15
C THR A 12 3.41 1.05 16.82
N TYR A 13 2.29 1.09 16.10
CA TYR A 13 2.19 0.53 14.76
C TYR A 13 3.20 1.20 13.81
N SER A 14 3.23 2.53 13.78
CA SER A 14 4.14 3.30 12.92
C SER A 14 5.62 3.13 13.29
N ASP A 15 5.92 2.98 14.58
CA ASP A 15 7.26 2.74 15.10
C ASP A 15 7.84 1.40 14.64
N HIS A 16 7.02 0.38 14.40
CA HIS A 16 7.46 -0.89 13.81
C HIS A 16 8.09 -0.70 12.43
N PHE A 17 7.51 0.20 11.61
CA PHE A 17 8.08 0.61 10.32
C PHE A 17 9.11 1.74 10.45
N GLY A 18 9.32 2.18 11.69
CA GLY A 18 10.34 3.13 12.01
C GLY A 18 10.04 4.54 11.53
N PHE A 19 8.76 4.90 11.56
CA PHE A 19 8.21 6.07 10.90
C PHE A 19 7.54 6.97 11.93
N PRO A 20 8.07 8.16 12.23
CA PRO A 20 7.38 9.11 13.09
C PRO A 20 6.25 9.78 12.29
N LEU A 21 5.15 10.12 12.97
CA LEU A 21 3.94 10.62 12.30
C LEU A 21 3.81 12.12 12.44
N THR A 22 3.37 12.78 11.37
CA THR A 22 2.85 14.15 11.47
C THR A 22 1.45 14.17 12.11
N PHE A 23 0.96 15.35 12.52
CA PHE A 23 -0.40 15.48 13.04
C PHE A 23 -1.47 14.93 12.06
N ALA A 24 -1.39 15.29 10.78
CA ALA A 24 -2.35 14.86 9.76
C ALA A 24 -2.31 13.34 9.51
N GLU A 25 -1.11 12.77 9.48
CA GLU A 25 -0.94 11.32 9.36
C GLU A 25 -1.46 10.59 10.59
N LEU A 26 -1.16 11.09 11.79
CA LEU A 26 -1.66 10.51 13.04
C LEU A 26 -3.18 10.60 13.13
N HIS A 27 -3.77 11.73 12.74
CA HIS A 27 -5.21 11.93 12.72
C HIS A 27 -5.90 10.97 11.76
N SER A 28 -5.48 10.93 10.51
CA SER A 28 -6.07 10.07 9.47
C SER A 28 -5.87 8.58 9.73
N ARG A 29 -4.76 8.19 10.35
CA ARG A 29 -4.39 6.80 10.63
C ARG A 29 -4.72 6.36 12.06
N LEU A 30 -5.52 7.15 12.80
CA LEU A 30 -5.83 6.87 14.20
C LEU A 30 -6.59 5.54 14.34
N LEU A 31 -6.07 4.65 15.18
CA LEU A 31 -6.61 3.30 15.35
C LEU A 31 -7.89 3.27 16.19
N GLY A 32 -8.92 2.60 15.67
CA GLY A 32 -10.06 2.08 16.43
C GLY A 32 -11.10 3.10 16.91
N ILE A 33 -10.78 4.40 16.96
CA ILE A 33 -11.73 5.47 17.33
C ILE A 33 -11.58 6.68 16.42
N SER A 34 -12.66 7.43 16.26
CA SER A 34 -12.62 8.73 15.59
C SER A 34 -12.45 9.85 16.62
N LEU A 35 -11.56 10.80 16.32
CA LEU A 35 -11.35 12.01 17.11
C LEU A 35 -11.41 13.23 16.20
N SER A 36 -12.02 14.31 16.67
CA SER A 36 -11.88 15.62 16.03
C SER A 36 -10.44 16.12 16.15
N PRO A 37 -9.97 17.01 15.25
CA PRO A 37 -8.65 17.63 15.37
C PRO A 37 -8.42 18.28 16.74
N GLN A 38 -9.43 18.94 17.31
CA GLN A 38 -9.33 19.59 18.62
C GLN A 38 -9.16 18.58 19.77
N ALA A 39 -9.92 17.48 19.74
CA ALA A 39 -9.79 16.41 20.73
C ALA A 39 -8.42 15.72 20.63
N LEU A 40 -7.93 15.52 19.40
CA LEU A 40 -6.60 14.98 19.17
C LEU A 40 -5.50 15.89 19.72
N THR A 41 -5.55 17.20 19.44
CA THR A 41 -4.59 18.18 19.97
C THR A 41 -4.53 18.17 21.49
N ARG A 42 -5.69 18.21 22.16
CA ARG A 42 -5.75 18.15 23.64
C ARG A 42 -5.13 16.87 24.19
N THR A 43 -5.42 15.73 23.55
CA THR A 43 -4.88 14.44 23.99
C THR A 43 -3.37 14.35 23.76
N LEU A 44 -2.86 14.85 22.63
CA LEU A 44 -1.43 14.92 22.34
C LEU A 44 -0.69 15.80 23.36
N HIS A 45 -1.24 16.96 23.71
CA HIS A 45 -0.67 17.85 24.73
C HIS A 45 -0.52 17.11 26.07
N SER A 46 -1.60 16.46 26.53
CA SER A 46 -1.58 15.69 27.77
C SER A 46 -0.55 14.55 27.75
N LEU A 47 -0.41 13.84 26.62
CA LEU A 47 0.59 12.77 26.48
C LEU A 47 2.03 13.29 26.47
N LEU A 48 2.27 14.49 25.91
CA LEU A 48 3.57 15.16 25.92
C LEU A 48 3.96 15.61 27.33
N GLU A 49 3.03 16.20 28.08
CA GLU A 49 3.26 16.59 29.49
C GLU A 49 3.62 15.39 30.37
N GLN A 50 2.95 14.26 30.13
CA GLN A 50 3.22 12.99 30.80
C GLN A 50 4.48 12.27 30.28
N LYS A 51 5.15 12.82 29.25
CA LYS A 51 6.33 12.21 28.58
C LYS A 51 6.07 10.81 28.04
N LEU A 52 4.81 10.49 27.73
CA LEU A 52 4.40 9.21 27.12
C LEU A 52 4.64 9.18 25.61
N ILE A 53 4.84 10.34 25.00
CA ILE A 53 5.27 10.53 23.61
C ILE A 53 6.30 11.66 23.55
N GLY A 54 7.03 11.76 22.44
CA GLY A 54 7.89 12.90 22.12
C GLY A 54 7.46 13.59 20.84
N GLN A 55 7.88 14.84 20.69
CA GLN A 55 7.68 15.65 19.50
C GLN A 55 8.95 16.41 19.13
N ILE A 56 9.29 16.46 17.83
CA ILE A 56 10.31 17.36 17.27
C ILE A 56 9.74 17.94 15.98
N GLY A 57 9.57 19.27 15.93
CA GLY A 57 8.84 19.93 14.85
C GLY A 57 7.43 19.33 14.73
N ASP A 58 7.08 18.89 13.52
CA ASP A 58 5.75 18.33 13.24
C ASP A 58 5.63 16.83 13.56
N TYR A 59 6.71 16.18 13.99
CA TYR A 59 6.78 14.72 14.10
C TYR A 59 6.58 14.23 15.54
N TYR A 60 5.60 13.34 15.72
CA TYR A 60 5.30 12.63 16.96
C TYR A 60 5.86 11.20 16.93
N PHE A 61 6.39 10.73 18.06
CA PHE A 61 7.02 9.42 18.20
C PHE A 61 6.94 8.91 19.65
N LEU A 62 7.20 7.61 19.85
CA LEU A 62 7.27 6.99 21.19
C LEU A 62 8.51 7.45 21.98
N PRO A 63 8.52 7.37 23.32
CA PRO A 63 9.66 7.79 24.13
C PRO A 63 10.97 7.14 23.69
N HIS A 64 12.08 7.90 23.77
CA HIS A 64 13.42 7.47 23.34
C HIS A 64 13.57 7.17 21.83
N ARG A 65 12.66 7.63 20.98
CA ARG A 65 12.69 7.43 19.52
C ARG A 65 12.92 8.72 18.72
N SER A 66 13.54 9.75 19.31
CA SER A 66 13.81 11.04 18.64
C SER A 66 14.64 10.92 17.36
N SER A 67 15.55 9.92 17.29
CA SER A 67 16.37 9.63 16.11
C SER A 67 15.55 9.25 14.87
N LEU A 68 14.28 8.86 15.05
CA LEU A 68 13.35 8.61 13.95
C LEU A 68 13.13 9.83 13.06
N VAL A 69 13.24 11.04 13.62
CA VAL A 69 12.98 12.28 12.89
C VAL A 69 14.08 12.55 11.87
N SER A 70 15.36 12.47 12.28
CA SER A 70 16.49 12.57 11.36
C SER A 70 16.47 11.45 10.31
N ARG A 71 16.05 10.23 10.72
CA ARG A 71 15.88 9.11 9.79
C ARG A 71 14.77 9.39 8.77
N ARG A 72 13.62 9.92 9.18
CA ARG A 72 12.50 10.29 8.31
C ARG A 72 12.98 11.27 7.23
N LEU A 73 13.65 12.36 7.62
CA LEU A 73 14.16 13.36 6.69
C LEU A 73 15.17 12.75 5.68
N ARG A 74 16.10 11.93 6.17
CA ARG A 74 17.07 11.23 5.31
C ARG A 74 16.38 10.29 4.32
N ARG A 75 15.44 9.46 4.77
CA ARG A 75 14.73 8.49 3.94
C ARG A 75 13.83 9.16 2.91
N THR A 76 13.17 10.26 3.28
CA THR A 76 12.42 11.09 2.33
C THR A 76 13.34 11.59 1.22
N ARG A 77 14.52 12.13 1.55
CA ARG A 77 15.50 12.59 0.55
C ARG A 77 15.99 11.46 -0.36
N LEU A 78 16.26 10.27 0.20
CA LEU A 78 16.65 9.09 -0.58
C LEU A 78 15.51 8.55 -1.46
N SER A 79 14.26 8.82 -1.10
CA SER A 79 13.09 8.39 -1.87
C SER A 79 12.89 9.20 -3.14
N LEU A 80 13.30 10.47 -3.17
CA LEU A 80 13.09 11.37 -4.31
C LEU A 80 13.56 10.80 -5.67
N PRO A 81 14.81 10.31 -5.83
CA PRO A 81 15.24 9.76 -7.12
C PRO A 81 14.48 8.49 -7.51
N LEU A 82 14.15 7.62 -6.54
CA LEU A 82 13.37 6.41 -6.79
C LEU A 82 11.92 6.73 -7.15
N TYR A 83 11.32 7.74 -6.52
CA TYR A 83 10.01 8.25 -6.86
C TYR A 83 9.97 8.82 -8.28
N ALA A 84 10.95 9.66 -8.64
CA ALA A 84 11.05 10.19 -10.01
C ALA A 84 11.23 9.08 -11.06
N ARG A 85 11.96 8.01 -10.71
CA ARG A 85 12.05 6.82 -11.56
C ARG A 85 10.72 6.08 -11.65
N ALA A 86 10.01 5.91 -10.53
CA ALA A 86 8.71 5.27 -10.49
C ALA A 86 7.66 6.01 -11.33
N ASP A 87 7.60 7.35 -11.26
CA ASP A 87 6.70 8.17 -12.09
C ASP A 87 7.02 8.03 -13.60
N LYS A 88 8.30 8.05 -13.97
CA LYS A 88 8.68 7.82 -15.39
C LYS A 88 8.29 6.43 -15.86
N LEU A 89 8.51 5.41 -15.02
CA LEU A 89 8.17 4.03 -15.35
C LEU A 89 6.65 3.81 -15.39
N SER A 90 5.87 4.42 -14.51
CA SER A 90 4.41 4.30 -14.55
C SER A 90 3.85 4.85 -15.87
N ARG A 91 4.34 6.01 -16.34
CA ARG A 91 3.95 6.59 -17.64
C ARG A 91 4.36 5.71 -18.83
N LEU A 92 5.49 5.02 -18.75
CA LEU A 92 5.90 4.09 -19.80
C LEU A 92 5.03 2.83 -19.80
N LEU A 93 4.77 2.27 -18.62
CA LEU A 93 3.99 1.04 -18.46
C LEU A 93 2.50 1.25 -18.69
N SER A 94 1.99 2.48 -18.57
CA SER A 94 0.58 2.79 -18.87
C SER A 94 0.21 2.61 -20.34
N PHE A 95 1.19 2.56 -21.26
CA PHE A 95 0.92 2.25 -22.66
C PHE A 95 0.68 0.74 -22.92
N ILE A 96 0.95 -0.12 -21.93
CA ILE A 96 0.71 -1.55 -22.08
C ILE A 96 -0.81 -1.80 -22.16
N PRO A 97 -1.28 -2.53 -23.20
CA PRO A 97 -2.72 -2.77 -23.38
C PRO A 97 -3.35 -3.40 -22.14
N GLY A 98 -4.46 -2.82 -21.70
CA GLY A 98 -5.24 -3.31 -20.55
C GLY A 98 -4.86 -2.71 -19.21
N VAL A 99 -3.80 -1.89 -19.10
CA VAL A 99 -3.54 -1.09 -17.89
C VAL A 99 -4.57 0.03 -17.77
N LEU A 100 -5.28 0.10 -16.64
CA LEU A 100 -6.17 1.21 -16.28
C LEU A 100 -5.49 2.17 -15.31
N ALA A 101 -4.73 1.64 -14.35
CA ALA A 101 -4.03 2.47 -13.38
C ALA A 101 -2.78 1.77 -12.82
N ILE A 102 -1.86 2.58 -12.29
CA ILE A 102 -0.61 2.16 -11.66
C ILE A 102 -0.45 2.97 -10.39
N TYR A 103 -0.40 2.29 -9.24
CA TYR A 103 -0.14 2.91 -7.95
C TYR A 103 1.20 2.45 -7.39
N LEU A 104 1.90 3.39 -6.78
CA LEU A 104 3.08 3.12 -5.98
C LEU A 104 2.66 2.68 -4.57
N THR A 105 3.27 1.62 -4.08
CA THR A 105 2.97 1.01 -2.77
C THR A 105 4.25 0.81 -1.95
N GLY A 106 4.12 0.22 -0.76
CA GLY A 106 5.24 -0.10 0.11
C GLY A 106 5.98 1.13 0.65
N SER A 107 7.23 0.92 1.08
CA SER A 107 8.02 1.94 1.77
C SER A 107 8.31 3.18 0.92
N LEU A 108 8.37 3.03 -0.40
CA LEU A 108 8.66 4.14 -1.31
C LEU A 108 7.47 5.09 -1.45
N ALA A 109 6.22 4.59 -1.45
CA ALA A 109 5.01 5.42 -1.46
C ALA A 109 4.96 6.38 -0.26
N LEU A 110 5.50 5.95 0.88
CA LEU A 110 5.57 6.74 2.10
C LEU A 110 6.80 7.64 2.19
N GLY A 111 7.74 7.57 1.24
CA GLY A 111 9.03 8.24 1.37
C GLY A 111 9.91 7.67 2.49
N ASN A 112 9.82 6.36 2.76
CA ASN A 112 10.49 5.67 3.86
C ASN A 112 11.50 4.60 3.38
N THR A 113 12.06 4.74 2.17
CA THR A 113 13.09 3.82 1.65
C THR A 113 14.46 3.99 2.34
N ASN A 114 15.27 2.93 2.34
CA ASN A 114 16.68 2.98 2.73
C ASN A 114 17.65 3.33 1.58
N GLY A 115 17.16 3.54 0.34
CA GLY A 115 17.94 3.89 -0.86
C GLY A 115 18.27 2.71 -1.79
N ASP A 116 18.08 1.46 -1.34
CA ASP A 116 18.26 0.24 -2.14
C ASP A 116 16.96 -0.59 -2.21
N SER A 117 15.82 0.11 -2.16
CA SER A 117 14.50 -0.54 -2.26
C SER A 117 14.07 -0.72 -3.70
N ASP A 118 13.32 -1.80 -3.93
CA ASP A 118 12.51 -1.99 -5.13
C ASP A 118 11.37 -0.96 -5.21
N ILE A 119 10.82 -0.84 -6.42
CA ILE A 119 9.64 -0.04 -6.72
C ILE A 119 8.46 -1.01 -6.80
N ASP A 120 7.59 -0.90 -5.80
CA ASP A 120 6.42 -1.75 -5.63
C ASP A 120 5.20 -1.15 -6.34
N PHE A 121 4.73 -1.79 -7.40
CA PHE A 121 3.52 -1.36 -8.11
C PHE A 121 2.32 -2.27 -7.84
N LEU A 122 1.19 -1.60 -7.59
CA LEU A 122 -0.15 -2.15 -7.76
C LEU A 122 -0.63 -1.73 -9.16
N ILE A 123 -1.05 -2.71 -9.96
CA ILE A 123 -1.57 -2.49 -11.30
C ILE A 123 -3.08 -2.78 -11.31
N VAL A 124 -3.87 -1.81 -11.73
CA VAL A 124 -5.28 -2.02 -12.04
C VAL A 124 -5.41 -2.26 -13.54
N THR A 125 -6.07 -3.35 -13.91
CA THR A 125 -6.26 -3.74 -15.32
C THR A 125 -7.74 -3.71 -15.71
N ALA A 126 -8.01 -3.61 -17.00
CA ALA A 126 -9.36 -3.73 -17.52
C ALA A 126 -9.97 -5.10 -17.17
N PRO A 127 -11.30 -5.18 -16.93
CA PRO A 127 -11.98 -6.45 -16.69
C PRO A 127 -11.67 -7.48 -17.78
N GLY A 128 -11.36 -8.72 -17.38
CA GLY A 128 -11.03 -9.81 -18.32
C GLY A 128 -9.72 -9.64 -19.09
N ARG A 129 -8.78 -8.80 -18.62
CA ARG A 129 -7.46 -8.60 -19.24
C ARG A 129 -6.27 -8.71 -18.28
N LEU A 130 -6.47 -9.15 -17.05
CA LEU A 130 -5.42 -9.14 -16.03
C LEU A 130 -4.20 -9.95 -16.48
N TRP A 131 -4.41 -11.17 -16.96
CA TRP A 131 -3.36 -12.12 -17.26
C TRP A 131 -2.65 -11.81 -18.56
N THR A 132 -3.37 -11.37 -19.59
CA THR A 132 -2.76 -10.84 -20.82
C THR A 132 -1.95 -9.59 -20.55
N THR A 133 -2.47 -8.63 -19.79
CA THR A 133 -1.75 -7.41 -19.39
C THR A 133 -0.51 -7.75 -18.57
N ARG A 134 -0.63 -8.66 -17.60
CA ARG A 134 0.49 -9.15 -16.78
C ARG A 134 1.56 -9.80 -17.64
N LEU A 135 1.19 -10.59 -18.64
CA LEU A 135 2.13 -11.21 -19.57
C LEU A 135 2.94 -10.14 -20.31
N PHE A 136 2.27 -9.15 -20.93
CA PHE A 136 2.96 -8.06 -21.62
C PHE A 136 3.85 -7.25 -20.69
N LEU A 137 3.37 -6.87 -19.50
CA LEU A 137 4.17 -6.18 -18.49
C LEU A 137 5.40 -7.01 -18.11
N THR A 138 5.24 -8.32 -17.91
CA THR A 138 6.34 -9.21 -17.53
C THR A 138 7.38 -9.30 -18.63
N LEU A 139 6.96 -9.49 -19.89
CA LEU A 139 7.87 -9.55 -21.03
C LEU A 139 8.60 -8.22 -21.24
N PHE A 140 7.86 -7.12 -21.25
CA PHE A 140 8.40 -5.78 -21.44
C PHE A 140 9.41 -5.39 -20.35
N THR A 141 9.04 -5.59 -19.08
CA THR A 141 9.94 -5.29 -17.95
C THR A 141 11.14 -6.23 -17.87
N SER A 142 11.01 -7.48 -18.34
CA SER A 142 12.15 -8.41 -18.44
C SER A 142 13.11 -8.00 -19.55
N PHE A 143 12.58 -7.65 -20.72
CA PHE A 143 13.36 -7.21 -21.88
C PHE A 143 14.19 -5.97 -21.56
N LEU A 144 13.61 -5.01 -20.83
CA LEU A 144 14.32 -3.80 -20.39
C LEU A 144 15.22 -4.01 -19.15
N GLY A 145 15.34 -5.24 -18.64
CA GLY A 145 16.14 -5.54 -17.45
C GLY A 145 15.65 -4.87 -16.16
N LEU A 146 14.39 -4.40 -16.14
CA LEU A 146 13.81 -3.65 -15.02
C LEU A 146 13.36 -4.54 -13.87
N ARG A 147 13.19 -5.86 -14.11
CA ARG A 147 12.72 -6.78 -13.09
C ARG A 147 13.82 -7.19 -12.11
N ARG A 148 13.39 -7.41 -10.87
CA ARG A 148 14.14 -8.15 -9.86
C ARG A 148 14.25 -9.62 -10.26
N THR A 149 15.48 -10.13 -10.31
CA THR A 149 15.78 -11.56 -10.47
C THR A 149 16.54 -12.04 -9.24
N PRO A 150 16.46 -13.33 -8.85
CA PRO A 150 17.19 -13.87 -7.70
C PRO A 150 18.71 -13.61 -7.74
N HIS A 151 19.28 -13.44 -8.94
CA HIS A 151 20.70 -13.16 -9.18
C HIS A 151 21.05 -11.66 -9.26
N SER A 152 20.11 -10.77 -8.92
CA SER A 152 20.35 -9.32 -8.99
C SER A 152 21.30 -8.86 -7.89
N ARG A 153 22.40 -8.20 -8.26
CA ARG A 153 23.40 -7.65 -7.31
C ARG A 153 22.87 -6.51 -6.43
N SER A 154 21.85 -5.79 -6.89
CA SER A 154 21.12 -4.75 -6.15
C SER A 154 19.65 -4.76 -6.58
N ASN A 155 18.77 -4.42 -5.63
CA ASN A 155 17.33 -4.31 -5.86
C ASN A 155 16.90 -2.85 -6.09
N SER A 156 17.79 -1.87 -5.88
CA SER A 156 17.53 -0.45 -6.08
C SER A 156 16.92 -0.16 -7.46
N GLY A 157 15.71 0.40 -7.45
CA GLY A 157 15.04 0.85 -8.67
C GLY A 157 14.58 -0.27 -9.61
N LYS A 158 14.60 -1.53 -9.15
CA LYS A 158 13.96 -2.66 -9.84
C LYS A 158 12.48 -2.69 -9.57
N LEU A 159 11.70 -3.09 -10.56
CA LEU A 159 10.25 -3.19 -10.46
C LEU A 159 9.84 -4.50 -9.81
N CYS A 160 8.98 -4.41 -8.81
CA CYS A 160 8.20 -5.51 -8.29
C CYS A 160 6.72 -5.22 -8.53
N LEU A 161 6.09 -6.07 -9.35
CA LEU A 161 4.67 -5.95 -9.68
C LEU A 161 3.90 -6.79 -8.65
N ASN A 162 3.56 -6.15 -7.54
CA ASN A 162 3.19 -6.81 -6.28
C ASN A 162 1.74 -7.23 -6.20
N LEU A 163 0.86 -6.48 -6.86
CA LEU A 163 -0.57 -6.67 -6.80
C LEU A 163 -1.18 -6.31 -8.15
N TYR A 164 -2.03 -7.21 -8.64
CA TYR A 164 -2.87 -6.96 -9.80
C TYR A 164 -4.33 -7.07 -9.38
N LEU A 165 -5.15 -6.12 -9.81
CA LEU A 165 -6.59 -6.10 -9.57
C LEU A 165 -7.32 -5.70 -10.85
N THR A 166 -8.50 -6.26 -11.07
CA THR A 166 -9.52 -5.69 -11.94
C THR A 166 -10.59 -4.97 -11.09
N PRO A 167 -11.41 -4.09 -11.68
CA PRO A 167 -12.53 -3.46 -10.99
C PRO A 167 -13.51 -4.44 -10.33
N THR A 168 -13.68 -5.64 -10.86
CA THR A 168 -14.52 -6.70 -10.28
C THR A 168 -13.94 -7.26 -8.97
N SER A 169 -12.66 -7.02 -8.69
CA SER A 169 -11.96 -7.42 -7.46
C SER A 169 -11.52 -6.25 -6.58
N TYR A 170 -12.13 -5.06 -6.73
CA TYR A 170 -11.83 -3.93 -5.85
C TYR A 170 -12.14 -4.22 -4.39
N LEU A 171 -13.28 -4.88 -4.09
CA LEU A 171 -13.53 -5.37 -2.74
C LEU A 171 -12.55 -6.50 -2.43
N LEU A 172 -11.62 -6.25 -1.52
CA LEU A 172 -10.66 -7.27 -1.13
C LEU A 172 -11.36 -8.40 -0.36
N PRO A 173 -10.96 -9.67 -0.56
CA PRO A 173 -11.58 -10.79 0.13
C PRO A 173 -11.30 -10.74 1.64
N PRO A 174 -12.19 -11.27 2.50
CA PRO A 174 -12.08 -11.16 3.97
C PRO A 174 -10.70 -11.57 4.54
N VAL A 175 -10.05 -12.58 3.96
CA VAL A 175 -8.71 -13.03 4.35
C VAL A 175 -7.61 -11.96 4.19
N LYS A 176 -7.85 -10.94 3.38
CA LYS A 176 -6.97 -9.77 3.17
C LYS A 176 -7.46 -8.52 3.90
N GLN A 177 -8.63 -8.54 4.55
CA GLN A 177 -9.19 -7.37 5.25
C GLN A 177 -8.61 -7.25 6.67
N ASN A 178 -7.36 -6.80 6.76
CA ASN A 178 -6.66 -6.63 8.02
C ASN A 178 -6.04 -5.24 8.16
N LEU A 179 -5.56 -4.91 9.36
CA LEU A 179 -4.98 -3.60 9.67
C LEU A 179 -3.83 -3.23 8.72
N TYR A 180 -2.97 -4.18 8.38
CA TYR A 180 -1.84 -3.92 7.48
C TYR A 180 -2.33 -3.57 6.08
N THR A 181 -3.28 -4.33 5.54
CA THR A 181 -3.87 -4.03 4.23
C THR A 181 -4.68 -2.73 4.24
N ALA A 182 -5.33 -2.35 5.35
CA ALA A 182 -5.97 -1.04 5.46
C ALA A 182 -4.94 0.09 5.27
N TYR A 183 -3.78 0.00 5.93
CA TYR A 183 -2.68 0.93 5.75
C TYR A 183 -2.13 0.91 4.33
N GLU A 184 -1.89 -0.27 3.73
CA GLU A 184 -1.40 -0.36 2.35
C GLU A 184 -2.35 0.33 1.36
N LEU A 185 -3.67 0.15 1.51
CA LEU A 185 -4.66 0.79 0.64
C LEU A 185 -4.67 2.31 0.78
N ILE A 186 -4.73 2.85 2.01
CA ILE A 186 -4.82 4.31 2.20
C ILE A 186 -3.50 5.05 1.91
N GLN A 187 -2.38 4.31 1.84
CA GLN A 187 -1.05 4.84 1.55
C GLN A 187 -0.62 4.58 0.09
N ALA A 188 -1.44 3.87 -0.70
CA ALA A 188 -1.19 3.70 -2.12
C ALA A 188 -1.22 5.07 -2.82
N LEU A 189 -0.18 5.35 -3.60
CA LEU A 189 -0.03 6.64 -4.28
C LEU A 189 -0.27 6.47 -5.79
N PRO A 190 -1.36 7.03 -6.35
CA PRO A 190 -1.62 6.93 -7.78
C PRO A 190 -0.55 7.68 -8.59
N LEU A 191 0.20 6.95 -9.43
CA LEU A 191 1.15 7.56 -10.38
C LEU A 191 0.57 7.69 -11.79
N TYR A 192 -0.39 6.83 -12.12
CA TYR A 192 -1.19 6.90 -13.34
C TYR A 192 -2.58 6.39 -13.01
N ASP A 193 -3.60 7.24 -13.11
CA ASP A 193 -5.00 6.88 -12.84
C ASP A 193 -5.98 7.85 -13.53
N PRO A 194 -6.11 7.80 -14.87
CA PRO A 194 -6.98 8.71 -15.60
C PRO A 194 -8.48 8.44 -15.39
N TYR A 195 -8.85 7.34 -14.71
CA TYR A 195 -10.24 6.90 -14.53
C TYR A 195 -10.71 6.97 -13.06
N ASP A 196 -9.93 7.60 -12.17
CA ASP A 196 -10.22 7.71 -10.73
C ASP A 196 -10.50 6.34 -10.07
N THR A 197 -9.79 5.31 -10.53
CA THR A 197 -9.90 3.93 -10.03
C THR A 197 -9.51 3.83 -8.55
N HIS A 198 -8.63 4.71 -8.07
CA HIS A 198 -8.21 4.74 -6.68
C HIS A 198 -9.38 5.07 -5.75
N SER A 199 -10.23 6.02 -6.15
CA SER A 199 -11.43 6.36 -5.39
C SER A 199 -12.42 5.20 -5.34
N SER A 200 -12.63 4.52 -6.48
CA SER A 200 -13.47 3.31 -6.53
C SER A 200 -12.92 2.19 -5.64
N LEU A 201 -11.60 1.97 -5.65
CA LEU A 201 -10.93 0.95 -4.83
C LEU A 201 -11.12 1.24 -3.33
N LEU A 202 -10.89 2.48 -2.89
CA LEU A 202 -11.10 2.86 -1.49
C LEU A 202 -12.57 2.78 -1.10
N ALA A 203 -13.48 3.23 -1.95
CA ALA A 203 -14.92 3.18 -1.69
C ALA A 203 -15.44 1.74 -1.53
N ALA A 204 -14.93 0.79 -2.34
CA ALA A 204 -15.28 -0.62 -2.24
C ALA A 204 -14.83 -1.26 -0.90
N ASN A 205 -13.83 -0.70 -0.23
CA ASN A 205 -13.23 -1.26 0.99
C ASN A 205 -13.66 -0.50 2.25
N SER A 206 -14.96 -0.36 2.47
CA SER A 206 -15.54 0.33 3.64
C SER A 206 -15.10 -0.25 4.98
N TRP A 207 -14.70 -1.53 5.03
CA TRP A 207 -14.12 -2.20 6.19
C TRP A 207 -12.87 -1.50 6.73
N ILE A 208 -12.16 -0.67 5.94
CA ILE A 208 -11.05 0.17 6.41
C ILE A 208 -11.47 1.01 7.62
N LYS A 209 -12.72 1.49 7.66
CA LYS A 209 -13.26 2.28 8.78
C LYS A 209 -13.32 1.54 10.10
N GLN A 210 -13.32 0.19 10.09
CA GLN A 210 -13.25 -0.61 11.32
C GLN A 210 -11.89 -0.46 12.00
N TYR A 211 -10.84 -0.19 11.23
CA TYR A 211 -9.48 0.01 11.71
C TYR A 211 -9.12 1.49 11.85
N LEU A 212 -9.47 2.31 10.85
CA LEU A 212 -9.05 3.70 10.65
C LEU A 212 -10.28 4.62 10.48
N PRO A 213 -11.12 4.78 11.52
CA PRO A 213 -12.39 5.48 11.40
C PRO A 213 -12.26 6.97 11.04
N ASN A 214 -11.13 7.61 11.34
CA ASN A 214 -10.84 9.00 10.95
C ASN A 214 -10.49 9.18 9.47
N TYR A 215 -10.07 8.13 8.76
CA TYR A 215 -9.69 8.25 7.36
C TYR A 215 -10.93 8.52 6.49
N SER A 216 -10.99 9.65 5.79
CA SER A 216 -12.13 9.96 4.92
C SER A 216 -12.10 9.10 3.66
N LEU A 217 -13.04 8.14 3.55
CA LEU A 217 -13.20 7.34 2.36
C LEU A 217 -14.01 8.12 1.29
N PRO A 218 -13.70 7.95 0.00
CA PRO A 218 -14.56 8.40 -1.08
C PRO A 218 -15.97 7.79 -0.98
N PRO A 219 -17.00 8.48 -1.48
CA PRO A 219 -18.36 7.96 -1.48
C PRO A 219 -18.48 6.73 -2.40
N LEU A 220 -19.44 5.84 -2.11
CA LEU A 220 -19.71 4.64 -2.93
C LEU A 220 -20.09 4.97 -4.38
N THR A 221 -20.55 6.19 -4.66
CA THR A 221 -20.83 6.68 -6.01
C THR A 221 -19.58 6.79 -6.89
N SER A 222 -18.38 6.76 -6.30
CA SER A 222 -17.11 6.71 -7.02
C SER A 222 -16.85 5.36 -7.70
N LEU A 223 -17.73 4.35 -7.53
CA LEU A 223 -17.65 3.10 -8.28
C LEU A 223 -18.03 3.36 -9.75
N THR A 224 -17.03 3.44 -10.62
CA THR A 224 -17.24 3.58 -12.06
C THR A 224 -17.78 2.26 -12.62
N ASN A 225 -18.82 2.33 -13.45
CA ASN A 225 -19.34 1.17 -14.17
C ASN A 225 -18.33 0.77 -15.23
N HIS A 226 -17.54 -0.26 -14.95
CA HIS A 226 -16.73 -0.89 -15.96
C HIS A 226 -17.57 -1.91 -16.74
N PRO A 227 -17.40 -2.02 -18.06
CA PRO A 227 -18.12 -3.00 -18.85
C PRO A 227 -17.88 -4.41 -18.32
N SER A 228 -18.92 -5.24 -18.36
CA SER A 228 -18.85 -6.64 -17.95
C SER A 228 -17.69 -7.34 -18.67
N PRO A 229 -16.90 -8.16 -17.96
CA PRO A 229 -15.72 -8.78 -18.54
C PRO A 229 -16.11 -9.71 -19.69
N THR A 230 -15.66 -9.41 -20.91
CA THR A 230 -15.65 -10.39 -22.00
C THR A 230 -14.36 -11.19 -21.90
N ILE A 231 -14.37 -12.21 -21.03
CA ILE A 231 -13.24 -13.15 -20.95
C ILE A 231 -13.18 -13.88 -22.30
N ASN A 232 -12.16 -13.58 -23.09
CA ASN A 232 -11.90 -14.27 -24.34
C ASN A 232 -10.97 -15.47 -24.09
N LEU A 233 -10.90 -16.37 -25.07
CA LEU A 233 -10.08 -17.58 -25.02
C LEU A 233 -8.59 -17.26 -24.72
N ILE A 234 -8.10 -16.12 -25.19
CA ILE A 234 -6.70 -15.69 -25.01
C ILE A 234 -6.43 -15.38 -23.54
N GLU A 235 -7.32 -14.66 -22.86
CA GLU A 235 -7.20 -14.36 -21.43
C GLU A 235 -7.20 -15.65 -20.60
N SER A 236 -8.14 -16.56 -20.89
CA SER A 236 -8.21 -17.86 -20.21
C SER A 236 -6.93 -18.67 -20.41
N LEU A 237 -6.42 -18.76 -21.64
CA LEU A 237 -5.16 -19.44 -21.93
C LEU A 237 -3.99 -18.78 -21.19
N ALA A 238 -3.90 -17.45 -21.22
CA ALA A 238 -2.86 -16.69 -20.53
C ALA A 238 -2.88 -16.93 -19.02
N TYR A 239 -4.07 -17.01 -18.41
CA TYR A 239 -4.25 -17.34 -17.00
C TYR A 239 -3.69 -18.73 -16.68
N HIS A 240 -4.17 -19.77 -17.36
CA HIS A 240 -3.81 -21.15 -17.06
C HIS A 240 -2.31 -21.43 -17.30
N LEU A 241 -1.72 -20.89 -18.37
CA LEU A 241 -0.29 -21.05 -18.65
C LEU A 241 0.58 -20.36 -17.59
N GLN A 242 0.24 -19.13 -17.21
CA GLN A 242 0.97 -18.41 -16.17
C GLN A 242 0.81 -19.08 -14.80
N LEU A 243 -0.39 -19.57 -14.48
CA LEU A 243 -0.64 -20.31 -13.24
C LEU A 243 0.16 -21.62 -13.19
N ALA A 244 0.19 -22.38 -14.28
CA ALA A 244 1.01 -23.59 -14.39
C ALA A 244 2.50 -23.29 -14.19
N TYR A 245 3.02 -22.23 -14.82
CA TYR A 245 4.41 -21.79 -14.63
C TYR A 245 4.73 -21.39 -13.17
N MET A 246 3.76 -20.78 -12.48
CA MET A 246 3.94 -20.32 -11.09
C MET A 246 3.66 -21.40 -10.04
N ARG A 247 3.04 -22.53 -10.41
CA ARG A 247 2.52 -23.53 -9.46
C ARG A 247 3.56 -24.02 -8.44
N GLY A 248 4.81 -24.21 -8.86
CA GLY A 248 5.90 -24.62 -7.95
C GLY A 248 6.51 -23.51 -7.08
N LYS A 249 6.08 -22.25 -7.28
CA LYS A 249 6.60 -21.06 -6.57
C LYS A 249 5.55 -20.41 -5.66
N ILE A 250 4.27 -20.70 -5.90
CA ILE A 250 3.15 -20.20 -5.09
C ILE A 250 3.18 -20.89 -3.72
N THR A 251 3.06 -20.08 -2.67
CA THR A 251 3.03 -20.53 -1.28
C THR A 251 1.79 -20.00 -0.56
N ARG A 252 1.59 -18.68 -0.54
CA ARG A 252 0.52 -17.99 0.21
C ARG A 252 -0.20 -16.93 -0.63
N GLU A 253 0.25 -16.76 -1.87
CA GLU A 253 -0.30 -15.84 -2.86
C GLU A 253 -1.75 -16.22 -3.16
N LEU A 254 -2.63 -15.22 -3.16
CA LEU A 254 -4.01 -15.40 -3.58
C LEU A 254 -4.08 -15.05 -5.07
N ILE A 255 -4.43 -16.02 -5.89
CA ILE A 255 -4.43 -15.88 -7.35
C ILE A 255 -5.79 -16.32 -7.88
N THR A 256 -6.46 -15.42 -8.57
CA THR A 256 -7.76 -15.60 -9.22
C THR A 256 -7.71 -15.03 -10.64
N PRO A 257 -8.73 -15.26 -11.49
CA PRO A 257 -8.80 -14.60 -12.79
C PRO A 257 -8.74 -13.07 -12.72
N ASP A 258 -9.27 -12.47 -11.64
CA ASP A 258 -9.48 -11.03 -11.50
C ASP A 258 -8.54 -10.35 -10.48
N SER A 259 -7.72 -11.12 -9.77
CA SER A 259 -6.72 -10.58 -8.84
C SER A 259 -5.53 -11.50 -8.65
N ALA A 260 -4.35 -10.91 -8.42
CA ALA A 260 -3.13 -11.65 -8.09
C ALA A 260 -2.33 -10.91 -7.01
N PHE A 261 -2.27 -11.49 -5.81
CA PHE A 261 -1.56 -10.94 -4.66
C PHE A 261 -0.22 -11.64 -4.49
N PHE A 262 0.86 -11.02 -4.96
CA PHE A 262 2.23 -11.58 -4.91
C PHE A 262 3.01 -11.21 -3.64
N HIS A 263 2.34 -10.69 -2.60
CA HIS A 263 2.99 -10.33 -1.34
C HIS A 263 3.44 -11.59 -0.58
N PRO A 264 4.75 -11.82 -0.40
CA PRO A 264 5.25 -13.05 0.22
C PRO A 264 5.12 -13.06 1.74
N ARG A 265 4.95 -11.89 2.39
CA ARG A 265 4.85 -11.75 3.85
C ARG A 265 3.86 -10.66 4.23
N ASP A 266 3.03 -10.93 5.23
CA ASP A 266 2.19 -9.95 5.93
C ASP A 266 2.92 -9.57 7.24
N PRO A 267 3.73 -8.49 7.25
CA PRO A 267 4.39 -8.04 8.48
C PRO A 267 3.38 -7.63 9.55
N GLY A 268 2.13 -7.32 9.17
CA GLY A 268 1.03 -6.97 10.07
C GLY A 268 0.72 -8.01 11.13
N ARG A 269 0.88 -9.31 10.83
CA ARG A 269 0.63 -10.39 11.81
C ARG A 269 1.49 -10.26 13.08
N PHE A 270 2.74 -9.84 12.95
CA PHE A 270 3.64 -9.64 14.10
C PHE A 270 3.28 -8.37 14.89
N ILE A 271 2.75 -7.35 14.21
CA ILE A 271 2.38 -6.07 14.83
C ILE A 271 1.10 -6.22 15.65
N LEU A 272 0.12 -6.98 15.15
CA LEU A 272 -1.15 -7.21 15.84
C LEU A 272 -0.96 -7.89 17.21
N HIS A 273 0.00 -8.82 17.33
CA HIS A 273 0.37 -9.42 18.62
C HIS A 273 0.94 -8.38 19.60
N LYS A 274 1.76 -7.44 19.12
CA LYS A 274 2.31 -6.36 19.96
C LYS A 274 1.23 -5.36 20.38
N LEU A 275 0.26 -5.09 19.50
CA LEU A 275 -0.88 -4.22 19.79
C LEU A 275 -1.88 -4.85 20.77
N SER A 276 -2.07 -6.18 20.76
CA SER A 276 -2.93 -6.85 21.73
C SER A 276 -2.40 -6.79 23.17
N LEU A 277 -1.09 -6.56 23.34
CA LEU A 277 -0.47 -6.36 24.66
C LEU A 277 -0.65 -4.93 25.21
N LEU A 278 -1.18 -4.00 24.41
CA LEU A 278 -1.50 -2.63 24.81
C LEU A 278 -2.99 -2.44 25.16
N LYS A 279 -3.79 -3.52 25.11
CA LYS A 279 -5.21 -3.51 25.49
C LYS A 279 -5.40 -3.73 26.98
#